data_AF-A0A398DHA8-F1
#
_entry.id   AF-A0A398DHA8-F1
#
_cell.length_a   1.000
_cell.length_b   1.000
_cell.length_c   1.000
_cell.angle_alpha   90.00
_cell.angle_beta   90.00
_cell.angle_gamma   90.00
#
_symmetry.space_group_name_H-M   'P 1'
#
loop_
_entity.id
_entity.type
_entity.pdbx_description
1 polymer ?
#
loop_
_entity_poly.entity_id
_entity_poly.type
_entity_poly.pdbx_seq_one_letter_code
_entity_poly.pdbx_strand_id
1 'polypeptide(L)'
;MRGEMENTVLLYLLPIAIGYLLGSVLPGYLLPLWMKNVDIRTLGDGNPGTINVKRSIGLSLALVIAAYDLTKGLISMLIAYRLFNAPAYIVALSGFAAILGHKFPFYLKFRGGRGIATTVGIFIFLLAEVTAESMPVHDVIAALCYMGVYAILMMAATHDDDFLAVTLLPIAGGILAFYVRSFSELALVIALIGMISYEGSKNLRHKMFVLAKDRRTLWRIFARSLAMLVIFLGLFISKEAVLLVVGSLLFLFFAIDVLRMTIPRLETVLHGEVLKDVKLLQEQEKGTISSYTIFLLGVFLSLLLFRPPVTYATLGFLSIGGMTARIVDINYGKTRLFKKSKTTLQASLAFLGVCLSVAYFLWIAKILSLWIGLIGACVATLAEIFPSQLDDDLSVPVVSGAIMEFVLRLIT
;
A
#
# COMPACT_ATOMS: atom_id res chain seq x y z
N MET A 1 31.04 32.79 18.85
CA MET A 1 30.29 33.31 17.68
C MET A 1 30.80 32.80 16.33
N ARG A 2 31.98 33.21 15.80
CA ARG A 2 32.43 32.75 14.45
C ARG A 2 32.71 31.24 14.36
N GLY A 3 33.42 30.68 15.35
CA GLY A 3 33.67 29.23 15.42
C GLY A 3 32.43 28.36 15.71
N GLU A 4 31.45 28.88 16.44
CA GLU A 4 30.17 28.18 16.67
C GLU A 4 29.31 28.15 15.40
N MET A 5 29.32 29.25 14.64
CA MET A 5 28.63 29.34 13.35
C MET A 5 29.27 28.43 12.30
N GLU A 6 30.61 28.36 12.23
CA GLU A 6 31.33 27.43 11.36
C GLU A 6 30.98 25.97 11.69
N ASN A 7 31.01 25.59 12.98
CA ASN A 7 30.61 24.25 13.42
C ASN A 7 29.15 23.93 13.08
N THR A 8 28.25 24.91 13.18
CA THR A 8 26.84 24.74 12.82
C THR A 8 26.67 24.52 11.30
N VAL A 9 27.32 25.33 10.46
CA VAL A 9 27.21 25.18 9.00
C VAL A 9 27.78 23.85 8.53
N LEU A 10 28.94 23.45 9.05
CA LEU A 10 29.61 22.18 8.75
C LEU A 10 28.77 20.97 9.19
N LEU A 11 28.16 21.01 10.37
CA LEU A 11 27.43 19.87 10.93
C LEU A 11 26.02 19.70 10.34
N TYR A 12 25.33 20.81 10.02
CA TYR A 12 23.91 20.78 9.67
C TYR A 12 23.65 21.00 8.17
N LEU A 13 24.21 22.06 7.57
CA LEU A 13 23.85 22.47 6.21
C LEU A 13 24.65 21.70 5.14
N LEU A 14 25.93 21.47 5.39
CA LEU A 14 26.82 20.84 4.41
C LEU A 14 26.40 19.41 4.05
N PRO A 15 25.99 18.52 4.98
CA PRO A 15 25.54 17.17 4.63
C PRO A 15 24.29 17.17 3.75
N ILE A 16 23.36 18.09 4.00
CA ILE A 16 22.14 18.26 3.21
C ILE A 16 22.48 18.75 1.80
N ALA A 17 23.36 19.73 1.69
CA ALA A 17 23.84 20.24 0.40
C ALA A 17 24.57 19.15 -0.39
N ILE A 18 25.44 18.37 0.24
CA ILE A 18 26.12 17.22 -0.38
C ILE A 18 25.07 16.22 -0.87
N GLY A 19 24.06 15.92 -0.07
CA GLY A 19 22.97 15.03 -0.47
C GLY A 19 22.26 15.51 -1.74
N TYR A 20 21.84 16.77 -1.78
CA TYR A 20 21.23 17.36 -2.96
C TYR A 20 22.14 17.32 -4.19
N LEU A 21 23.43 17.65 -4.04
CA LEU A 21 24.39 17.65 -5.14
C LEU A 21 24.65 16.24 -5.68
N LEU A 22 24.85 15.25 -4.80
CA LEU A 22 24.97 13.84 -5.20
C LEU A 22 23.69 13.35 -5.89
N GLY A 23 22.53 13.70 -5.35
CA GLY A 23 21.23 13.41 -5.95
C GLY A 23 21.08 13.99 -7.36
N SER A 24 21.54 15.24 -7.52
CA SER A 24 21.45 16.01 -8.76
C SER A 24 22.28 15.44 -9.89
N VAL A 25 23.24 14.56 -9.64
CA VAL A 25 23.93 13.84 -10.71
C VAL A 25 22.99 12.80 -11.28
N LEU A 26 22.54 13.01 -12.53
CA LEU A 26 21.69 12.08 -13.27
C LEU A 26 22.53 11.36 -14.35
N PRO A 27 23.16 10.21 -14.04
CA PRO A 27 23.86 9.43 -15.07
C PRO A 27 22.91 8.93 -16.16
N GLY A 28 21.62 8.78 -15.84
CA GLY A 28 20.57 8.46 -16.82
C GLY A 28 20.41 9.51 -17.92
N TYR A 29 20.78 10.78 -17.67
CA TYR A 29 20.84 11.83 -18.68
C TYR A 29 22.25 11.95 -19.27
N LEU A 30 23.28 11.97 -18.41
CA LEU A 30 24.66 12.27 -18.82
C LEU A 30 25.27 11.17 -19.70
N LEU A 31 25.10 9.88 -19.33
CA LEU A 31 25.76 8.79 -20.04
C LEU A 31 25.19 8.56 -21.45
N PRO A 32 23.87 8.55 -21.68
CA PRO A 32 23.33 8.54 -23.05
C PRO A 32 23.85 9.67 -23.93
N LEU A 33 23.93 10.88 -23.36
CA LEU A 33 24.39 12.05 -24.08
C LEU A 33 25.89 11.92 -24.43
N TRP A 34 26.72 11.49 -23.51
CA TRP A 34 28.17 11.38 -23.74
C TRP A 34 28.58 10.18 -24.58
N MET A 35 27.96 9.01 -24.36
CA MET A 35 28.39 7.76 -24.99
C MET A 35 27.69 7.51 -26.33
N LYS A 36 26.48 8.04 -26.52
CA LYS A 36 25.64 7.78 -27.70
C LYS A 36 25.20 9.05 -28.42
N ASN A 37 25.51 10.24 -27.89
CA ASN A 37 25.09 11.53 -28.43
C ASN A 37 23.56 11.64 -28.58
N VAL A 38 22.85 11.10 -27.60
CA VAL A 38 21.38 11.03 -27.56
C VAL A 38 20.86 11.68 -26.28
N ASP A 39 19.94 12.64 -26.42
CA ASP A 39 19.18 13.15 -25.28
C ASP A 39 18.07 12.14 -24.93
N ILE A 40 18.22 11.45 -23.79
CA ILE A 40 17.26 10.44 -23.35
C ILE A 40 15.84 11.01 -23.16
N ARG A 41 15.71 12.32 -22.93
CA ARG A 41 14.41 12.98 -22.69
C ARG A 41 13.57 13.10 -23.96
N THR A 42 14.17 12.88 -25.13
CA THR A 42 13.45 12.84 -26.41
C THR A 42 13.03 11.43 -26.80
N LEU A 43 13.34 10.41 -25.99
CA LEU A 43 13.03 9.01 -26.25
C LEU A 43 12.09 8.43 -25.19
N GLY A 44 11.33 7.41 -25.60
CA GLY A 44 10.45 6.63 -24.72
C GLY A 44 9.46 7.49 -23.94
N ASP A 45 9.48 7.41 -22.61
CA ASP A 45 8.60 8.21 -21.73
C ASP A 45 9.19 9.58 -21.34
N GLY A 46 10.33 9.96 -21.93
CA GLY A 46 11.03 11.22 -21.70
C GLY A 46 11.68 11.35 -20.31
N ASN A 47 11.59 10.32 -19.46
CA ASN A 47 12.15 10.33 -18.12
C ASN A 47 13.67 10.03 -18.17
N PRO A 48 14.54 10.85 -17.56
CA PRO A 48 15.98 10.60 -17.50
C PRO A 48 16.38 9.54 -16.44
N GLY A 49 15.61 8.45 -16.37
CA GLY A 49 15.80 7.36 -15.40
C GLY A 49 16.19 6.03 -16.03
N THR A 50 16.64 5.10 -15.19
CA THR A 50 17.10 3.75 -15.57
C THR A 50 16.17 3.01 -16.54
N ILE A 51 14.85 3.04 -16.29
CA ILE A 51 13.88 2.26 -17.08
C ILE A 51 13.78 2.77 -18.51
N ASN A 52 13.81 4.08 -18.71
CA ASN A 52 13.77 4.66 -20.05
C ASN A 52 15.06 4.32 -20.81
N VAL A 53 16.23 4.44 -20.16
CA VAL A 53 17.51 4.04 -20.75
C VAL A 53 17.55 2.55 -21.10
N LYS A 54 17.01 1.68 -20.23
CA LYS A 54 16.90 0.24 -20.52
C LYS A 54 16.09 -0.03 -21.78
N ARG A 55 14.96 0.68 -21.96
CA ARG A 55 14.04 0.51 -23.09
C ARG A 55 14.57 1.14 -24.39
N SER A 56 15.22 2.30 -24.31
CA SER A 56 15.60 3.10 -25.47
C SER A 56 17.04 2.90 -25.93
N ILE A 57 17.95 2.47 -25.06
CA ILE A 57 19.39 2.37 -25.37
C ILE A 57 19.92 0.96 -25.11
N GLY A 58 19.65 0.39 -23.93
CA GLY A 58 20.03 -0.98 -23.63
C GLY A 58 20.29 -1.27 -22.16
N LEU A 59 20.32 -2.56 -21.83
CA LEU A 59 20.41 -3.06 -20.45
C LEU A 59 21.75 -2.76 -19.78
N SER A 60 22.87 -2.88 -20.50
CA SER A 60 24.21 -2.70 -19.93
C SER A 60 24.39 -1.30 -19.32
N LEU A 61 24.01 -0.27 -20.07
CA LEU A 61 24.08 1.12 -19.58
C LEU A 61 23.09 1.36 -18.44
N ALA A 62 21.88 0.80 -18.55
CA ALA A 62 20.87 0.93 -17.51
C ALA A 62 21.31 0.32 -16.17
N LEU A 63 22.04 -0.79 -16.15
CA LEU A 63 22.52 -1.40 -14.90
C LEU A 63 23.48 -0.48 -14.14
N VAL A 64 24.41 0.18 -14.84
CA VAL A 64 25.33 1.14 -14.22
C VAL A 64 24.57 2.34 -13.63
N ILE A 65 23.60 2.86 -14.38
CA ILE A 65 22.73 3.96 -13.92
C ILE A 65 21.92 3.51 -12.70
N ALA A 66 21.36 2.31 -12.72
CA ALA A 66 20.59 1.74 -11.61
C ALA A 66 21.45 1.65 -10.33
N ALA A 67 22.68 1.13 -10.45
CA ALA A 67 23.59 1.00 -9.32
C ALA A 67 23.92 2.37 -8.69
N TYR A 68 24.17 3.40 -9.51
CA TYR A 68 24.41 4.75 -9.01
C TYR A 68 23.15 5.36 -8.38
N ASP A 69 22.02 5.33 -9.08
CA ASP A 69 20.77 5.95 -8.60
C ASP A 69 20.25 5.28 -7.32
N LEU A 70 20.51 3.97 -7.16
CA LEU A 70 20.26 3.21 -5.94
C LEU A 70 21.19 3.65 -4.80
N THR A 71 22.49 3.79 -5.06
CA THR A 71 23.47 4.00 -3.98
C THR A 71 23.57 5.45 -3.52
N LYS A 72 23.26 6.46 -4.35
CA LYS A 72 23.49 7.86 -3.97
C LYS A 72 22.69 8.34 -2.75
N GLY A 73 21.47 7.83 -2.54
CA GLY A 73 20.67 8.12 -1.35
C GLY A 73 21.31 7.53 -0.09
N LEU A 74 21.74 6.26 -0.18
CA LEU A 74 22.48 5.57 0.88
C LEU A 74 23.79 6.29 1.20
N ILE A 75 24.59 6.62 0.18
CA ILE A 75 25.89 7.30 0.33
C ILE A 75 25.70 8.67 0.98
N SER A 76 24.67 9.42 0.59
CA SER A 76 24.36 10.71 1.21
C SER A 76 24.07 10.60 2.71
N MET A 77 23.30 9.59 3.13
CA MET A 77 23.02 9.34 4.53
C MET A 77 24.28 8.84 5.26
N LEU A 78 25.05 7.95 4.63
CA LEU A 78 26.29 7.43 5.21
C LEU A 78 27.34 8.53 5.42
N ILE A 79 27.46 9.47 4.49
CA ILE A 79 28.32 10.66 4.65
C ILE A 79 27.84 11.49 5.85
N ALA A 80 26.56 11.82 5.92
CA ALA A 80 26.01 12.58 7.05
C ALA A 80 26.23 11.86 8.39
N TYR A 81 26.02 10.54 8.42
CA TYR A 81 26.13 9.72 9.62
C TYR A 81 27.59 9.53 10.07
N ARG A 82 28.48 9.08 9.18
CA ARG A 82 29.86 8.68 9.54
C ARG A 82 30.87 9.80 9.46
N LEU A 83 30.78 10.67 8.44
CA LEU A 83 31.77 11.71 8.22
C LEU A 83 31.47 12.94 9.06
N PHE A 84 30.19 13.33 9.12
CA PHE A 84 29.77 14.52 9.85
C PHE A 84 29.32 14.23 11.28
N ASN A 85 29.09 12.97 11.66
CA ASN A 85 28.44 12.60 12.93
C ASN A 85 27.16 13.41 13.17
N ALA A 86 26.42 13.64 12.09
CA ALA A 86 25.24 14.49 12.12
C ALA A 86 24.11 13.80 12.88
N PRO A 87 23.24 14.57 13.57
CA PRO A 87 22.10 13.97 14.27
C PRO A 87 21.12 13.34 13.28
N ALA A 88 20.34 12.35 13.74
CA ALA A 88 19.46 11.52 12.90
C ALA A 88 18.56 12.33 11.94
N TYR A 89 18.04 13.48 12.37
CA TYR A 89 17.22 14.33 11.51
C TYR A 89 18.00 14.95 10.34
N ILE A 90 19.28 15.25 10.49
CA ILE A 90 20.14 15.73 9.39
C ILE A 90 20.51 14.60 8.45
N VAL A 91 20.77 13.41 8.99
CA VAL A 91 20.97 12.20 8.17
C VAL A 91 19.72 11.92 7.33
N ALA A 92 18.53 12.00 7.93
CA ALA A 92 17.27 11.85 7.21
C ALA A 92 17.08 12.93 6.13
N LEU A 93 17.37 14.20 6.46
CA LEU A 93 17.29 15.32 5.53
C LEU A 93 18.31 15.21 4.39
N SER A 94 19.51 14.67 4.61
CA SER A 94 20.49 14.48 3.54
C SER A 94 20.02 13.44 2.52
N GLY A 95 19.50 12.30 2.99
CA GLY A 95 18.88 11.29 2.14
C GLY A 95 17.70 11.86 1.33
N PHE A 96 16.80 12.59 2.00
CA PHE A 96 15.69 13.25 1.32
C PHE A 96 16.17 14.31 0.31
N ALA A 97 17.22 15.06 0.62
CA ALA A 97 17.83 16.01 -0.29
C ALA A 97 18.40 15.32 -1.53
N ALA A 98 18.97 14.11 -1.42
CA ALA A 98 19.41 13.32 -2.58
C ALA A 98 18.25 12.93 -3.50
N ILE A 99 17.06 12.63 -2.94
CA ILE A 99 15.85 12.45 -3.75
C ILE A 99 15.49 13.77 -4.47
N LEU A 100 15.46 14.89 -3.75
CA LEU A 100 15.14 16.19 -4.33
C LEU A 100 16.10 16.57 -5.45
N GLY A 101 17.40 16.34 -5.27
CA GLY A 101 18.40 16.55 -6.30
C GLY A 101 18.12 15.71 -7.56
N HIS A 102 17.77 14.44 -7.40
CA HIS A 102 17.46 13.58 -8.55
C HIS A 102 16.20 14.02 -9.30
N LYS A 103 15.18 14.53 -8.60
CA LYS A 103 13.94 15.01 -9.22
C LYS A 103 14.07 16.41 -9.80
N PHE A 104 14.85 17.25 -9.16
CA PHE A 104 14.99 18.67 -9.45
C PHE A 104 16.47 19.05 -9.61
N PRO A 105 17.23 18.43 -10.53
CA PRO A 105 18.63 18.77 -10.74
C PRO A 105 18.75 20.18 -11.31
N PHE A 106 19.55 21.03 -10.66
CA PHE A 106 19.65 22.46 -10.99
C PHE A 106 20.05 22.70 -12.46
N TYR A 107 20.96 21.89 -13.01
CA TYR A 107 21.47 22.05 -14.38
C TYR A 107 20.51 21.55 -15.48
N LEU A 108 19.41 20.86 -15.12
CA LEU A 108 18.34 20.49 -16.06
C LEU A 108 17.06 21.29 -15.85
N LYS A 109 17.19 22.55 -15.39
CA LYS A 109 16.05 23.43 -15.10
C LYS A 109 15.05 22.76 -14.15
N PHE A 110 15.57 22.01 -13.16
CA PHE A 110 14.79 21.28 -12.17
C PHE A 110 13.82 20.24 -12.77
N ARG A 111 14.19 19.60 -13.89
CA ARG A 111 13.43 18.51 -14.50
C ARG A 111 14.28 17.25 -14.59
N GLY A 112 14.18 16.42 -13.56
CA GLY A 112 14.94 15.18 -13.39
C GLY A 112 14.08 13.92 -13.47
N GLY A 113 14.50 12.88 -12.75
CA GLY A 113 13.86 11.58 -12.73
C GLY A 113 12.78 11.43 -11.65
N ARG A 114 12.29 10.19 -11.44
CA ARG A 114 11.23 9.91 -10.45
C ARG A 114 11.73 9.69 -9.02
N GLY A 115 12.98 9.27 -8.84
CA GLY A 115 13.61 9.09 -7.52
C GLY A 115 13.39 7.73 -6.85
N ILE A 116 12.71 6.78 -7.51
CA ILE A 116 12.36 5.48 -6.90
C ILE A 116 13.62 4.70 -6.46
N ALA A 117 14.63 4.58 -7.33
CA ALA A 117 15.87 3.86 -6.98
C ALA A 117 16.59 4.54 -5.79
N THR A 118 16.62 5.87 -5.75
CA THR A 118 17.22 6.62 -4.64
C THR A 118 16.47 6.40 -3.33
N THR A 119 15.14 6.32 -3.37
CA THR A 119 14.32 5.92 -2.22
C THR A 119 14.65 4.51 -1.73
N VAL A 120 14.81 3.54 -2.63
CA VAL A 120 15.21 2.17 -2.25
C VAL A 120 16.58 2.17 -1.57
N GLY A 121 17.53 2.99 -2.05
CA GLY A 121 18.82 3.19 -1.40
C GLY A 121 18.70 3.64 0.06
N ILE A 122 17.81 4.58 0.31
CA ILE A 122 17.53 5.09 1.66
C ILE A 122 16.91 4.00 2.53
N PHE A 123 15.98 3.20 2.00
CA PHE A 123 15.46 2.04 2.73
C PHE A 123 16.56 1.03 3.08
N ILE A 124 17.56 0.81 2.21
CA ILE A 124 18.69 -0.07 2.51
C ILE A 124 19.51 0.50 3.69
N PHE A 125 19.76 1.81 3.72
CA PHE A 125 20.44 2.44 4.86
C PHE A 125 19.66 2.24 6.16
N LEU A 126 18.37 2.59 6.15
CA LEU A 126 17.50 2.45 7.33
C LEU A 126 17.37 1.00 7.79
N LEU A 127 17.26 0.05 6.86
CA LEU A 127 17.24 -1.38 7.19
C LEU A 127 18.54 -1.82 7.85
N ALA A 128 19.70 -1.39 7.34
CA ALA A 128 20.99 -1.75 7.93
C ALA A 128 21.15 -1.18 9.35
N GLU A 129 20.73 0.07 9.57
CA GLU A 129 20.73 0.71 10.88
C GLU A 129 19.79 0.00 11.87
N VAL A 130 18.55 -0.25 11.44
CA VAL A 130 17.54 -0.94 12.25
C VAL A 130 17.96 -2.37 12.58
N THR A 131 18.49 -3.14 11.62
CA THR A 131 18.92 -4.52 11.88
C THR A 131 20.14 -4.61 12.78
N ALA A 132 21.03 -3.62 12.75
CA ALA A 132 22.18 -3.59 13.64
C ALA A 132 21.80 -3.35 15.11
N GLU A 133 20.71 -2.62 15.38
CA GLU A 133 20.47 -2.09 16.72
C GLU A 133 19.10 -2.40 17.35
N SER A 134 18.06 -2.62 16.55
CA SER A 134 16.66 -2.62 17.02
C SER A 134 15.82 -3.81 16.56
N MET A 135 16.11 -4.38 15.39
CA MET A 135 15.33 -5.48 14.81
C MET A 135 16.03 -6.82 15.03
N PRO A 136 15.44 -7.74 15.82
CA PRO A 136 15.98 -9.07 16.03
C PRO A 136 16.15 -9.85 14.72
N VAL A 137 17.17 -10.71 14.65
CA VAL A 137 17.46 -11.53 13.44
C VAL A 137 16.25 -12.36 13.01
N HIS A 138 15.46 -12.90 13.96
CA HIS A 138 14.26 -13.66 13.63
C HIS A 138 13.18 -12.80 12.96
N ASP A 139 13.03 -11.54 13.37
CA ASP A 139 12.10 -10.60 12.74
C ASP A 139 12.59 -10.20 11.34
N VAL A 140 13.90 -10.06 11.14
CA VAL A 140 14.50 -9.82 9.82
C VAL A 140 14.19 -10.99 8.88
N ILE A 141 14.42 -12.23 9.33
CA ILE A 141 14.11 -13.42 8.55
C ILE A 141 12.62 -13.47 8.24
N ALA A 142 11.76 -13.23 9.24
CA ALA A 142 10.31 -13.20 9.05
C ALA A 142 9.88 -12.14 8.03
N ALA A 143 10.44 -10.93 8.10
CA ALA A 143 10.16 -9.84 7.15
C ALA A 143 10.57 -10.22 5.72
N LEU A 144 11.78 -10.78 5.54
CA LEU A 144 12.27 -11.21 4.23
C LEU A 144 11.44 -12.35 3.65
N CYS A 145 11.10 -13.36 4.46
CA CYS A 145 10.22 -14.45 4.05
C CYS A 145 8.84 -13.93 3.65
N TYR A 146 8.23 -13.08 4.47
CA TYR A 146 6.93 -12.48 4.17
C TYR A 146 6.97 -11.64 2.87
N MET A 147 7.94 -10.74 2.72
CA MET A 147 8.09 -9.93 1.51
C MET A 147 8.31 -10.79 0.26
N GLY A 148 9.09 -11.88 0.38
CA GLY A 148 9.29 -12.84 -0.71
C GLY A 148 7.99 -13.54 -1.12
N VAL A 149 7.23 -14.05 -0.15
CA VAL A 149 5.91 -14.68 -0.40
C VAL A 149 4.94 -13.68 -1.01
N TYR A 150 4.86 -12.47 -0.47
CA TYR A 150 4.02 -11.39 -1.01
C TYR A 150 4.38 -11.08 -2.45
N ALA A 151 5.68 -10.94 -2.76
CA ALA A 151 6.15 -10.65 -4.11
C ALA A 151 5.81 -11.77 -5.09
N ILE A 152 5.98 -13.03 -4.69
CA ILE A 152 5.60 -14.20 -5.51
C ILE A 152 4.10 -14.18 -5.79
N LEU A 153 3.26 -13.96 -4.78
CA LEU A 153 1.80 -13.93 -4.93
C LEU A 153 1.35 -12.78 -5.83
N MET A 154 1.88 -11.57 -5.64
CA MET A 154 1.53 -10.40 -6.46
C MET A 154 2.02 -10.53 -7.89
N MET A 155 3.20 -11.12 -8.10
CA MET A 155 3.72 -11.38 -9.45
C MET A 155 2.91 -12.48 -10.15
N ALA A 156 2.55 -13.55 -9.45
CA ALA A 156 1.66 -14.59 -9.98
C ALA A 156 0.26 -14.04 -10.31
N ALA A 157 -0.24 -13.09 -9.51
CA ALA A 157 -1.53 -12.46 -9.73
C ALA A 157 -1.54 -11.47 -10.92
N THR A 158 -0.51 -10.63 -11.05
CA THR A 158 -0.53 -9.46 -11.95
C THR A 158 0.43 -9.55 -13.14
N HIS A 159 1.56 -10.24 -12.98
CA HIS A 159 2.69 -10.23 -13.92
C HIS A 159 3.15 -8.79 -14.27
N ASP A 160 3.01 -7.84 -13.33
CA ASP A 160 3.31 -6.43 -13.52
C ASP A 160 4.32 -5.93 -12.47
N ASP A 161 5.56 -5.71 -12.89
CA ASP A 161 6.64 -5.21 -12.06
C ASP A 161 6.31 -3.84 -11.43
N ASP A 162 5.57 -2.98 -12.16
CA ASP A 162 5.17 -1.67 -11.64
C ASP A 162 4.16 -1.84 -10.50
N PHE A 163 3.20 -2.77 -10.63
CA PHE A 163 2.24 -3.07 -9.57
C PHE A 163 2.91 -3.62 -8.32
N LEU A 164 3.85 -4.56 -8.52
CA LEU A 164 4.63 -5.14 -7.43
C LEU A 164 5.41 -4.04 -6.69
N ALA A 165 6.14 -3.18 -7.41
CA ALA A 165 6.93 -2.12 -6.78
C ALA A 165 6.07 -1.14 -5.97
N VAL A 166 4.90 -0.76 -6.50
CA VAL A 166 3.98 0.19 -5.85
C VAL A 166 3.34 -0.36 -4.59
N THR A 167 3.25 -1.68 -4.45
CA THR A 167 2.66 -2.30 -3.26
C THR A 167 3.70 -2.82 -2.27
N LEU A 168 4.78 -3.46 -2.76
CA LEU A 168 5.83 -4.05 -1.93
C LEU A 168 6.69 -2.97 -1.22
N LEU A 169 7.02 -1.87 -1.88
CA LEU A 169 7.87 -0.84 -1.28
C LEU A 169 7.17 -0.10 -0.11
N PRO A 170 5.88 0.27 -0.20
CA PRO A 170 5.12 0.74 0.97
C PRO A 170 5.07 -0.27 2.11
N ILE A 171 4.94 -1.57 1.80
CA ILE A 171 4.98 -2.63 2.82
C ILE A 171 6.36 -2.64 3.51
N ALA A 172 7.46 -2.61 2.75
CA ALA A 172 8.81 -2.56 3.30
C ALA A 172 9.00 -1.32 4.21
N GLY A 173 8.54 -0.15 3.77
CA GLY A 173 8.53 1.05 4.60
C GLY A 173 7.66 0.90 5.85
N GLY A 174 6.49 0.29 5.73
CA GLY A 174 5.61 -0.02 6.85
C GLY A 174 6.29 -0.90 7.90
N ILE A 175 7.03 -1.93 7.49
CA ILE A 175 7.82 -2.77 8.41
C ILE A 175 8.89 -1.93 9.12
N LEU A 176 9.65 -1.12 8.37
CA LEU A 176 10.67 -0.25 8.95
C LEU A 176 10.07 0.72 9.99
N ALA A 177 8.87 1.24 9.74
CA ALA A 177 8.19 2.18 10.64
C ALA A 177 7.94 1.62 12.06
N PHE A 178 7.91 0.30 12.24
CA PHE A 178 7.80 -0.33 13.57
C PHE A 178 9.12 -0.38 14.35
N TYR A 179 10.26 -0.22 13.69
CA TYR A 179 11.58 -0.40 14.29
C TYR A 179 12.46 0.85 14.28
N VAL A 180 12.08 1.89 13.53
CA VAL A 180 12.77 3.19 13.56
C VAL A 180 12.75 3.79 14.98
N ARG A 181 13.82 4.49 15.34
CA ARG A 181 14.07 4.92 16.72
C ARG A 181 13.72 6.38 16.97
N SER A 182 13.75 7.19 15.91
CA SER A 182 13.50 8.62 16.00
C SER A 182 12.26 9.04 15.22
N PHE A 183 11.61 10.10 15.70
CA PHE A 183 10.50 10.74 14.99
C PHE A 183 10.93 11.18 13.57
N SER A 184 12.18 11.61 13.39
CA SER A 184 12.73 11.99 12.08
C SER A 184 12.83 10.82 11.10
N GLU A 185 13.26 9.64 11.56
CA GLU A 185 13.28 8.44 10.72
C GLU A 185 11.86 8.01 10.37
N LEU A 186 10.93 8.02 11.33
CA LEU A 186 9.53 7.71 11.08
C LEU A 186 8.92 8.68 10.06
N ALA A 187 9.15 9.98 10.22
CA ALA A 187 8.71 11.00 9.28
C ALA A 187 9.30 10.79 7.88
N LEU A 188 10.59 10.43 7.80
CA LEU A 188 11.25 10.08 6.55
C LEU A 188 10.58 8.85 5.92
N VAL A 189 10.43 7.74 6.64
CA VAL A 189 9.79 6.52 6.14
C VAL A 189 8.38 6.80 5.60
N ILE A 190 7.56 7.55 6.35
CA ILE A 190 6.22 7.96 5.90
C ILE A 190 6.29 8.81 4.63
N ALA A 191 7.22 9.76 4.55
CA ALA A 191 7.42 10.58 3.36
C ALA A 191 7.84 9.73 2.14
N LEU A 192 8.72 8.75 2.33
CA LEU A 192 9.15 7.82 1.29
C LEU A 192 8.00 6.93 0.80
N ILE A 193 7.19 6.39 1.72
CA ILE A 193 5.99 5.63 1.39
C ILE A 193 5.05 6.49 0.54
N GLY A 194 4.70 7.70 1.03
CA GLY A 194 3.79 8.61 0.32
C GLY A 194 4.32 8.99 -1.07
N MET A 195 5.62 9.22 -1.18
CA MET A 195 6.27 9.53 -2.45
C MET A 195 6.24 8.36 -3.44
N ILE A 196 6.58 7.15 -3.00
CA ILE A 196 6.53 5.93 -3.83
C ILE A 196 5.09 5.67 -4.27
N SER A 197 4.13 5.76 -3.37
CA SER A 197 2.71 5.57 -3.69
C SER A 197 2.23 6.62 -4.71
N TYR A 198 2.67 7.87 -4.59
CA TYR A 198 2.32 8.94 -5.53
C TYR A 198 2.91 8.74 -6.93
N GLU A 199 4.22 8.47 -7.02
CA GLU A 199 4.90 8.21 -8.30
C GLU A 199 4.43 6.90 -8.94
N GLY A 200 4.20 5.88 -8.11
CA GLY A 200 3.58 4.63 -8.48
C GLY A 200 2.22 4.79 -9.13
N SER A 201 1.35 5.56 -8.47
CA SER A 201 0.01 5.88 -8.97
C SER A 201 0.03 6.64 -10.30
N LYS A 202 1.08 7.43 -10.61
CA LYS A 202 1.24 8.03 -11.95
C LYS A 202 1.56 6.99 -13.01
N ASN A 203 2.45 6.05 -12.73
CA ASN A 203 2.83 5.01 -13.69
C ASN A 203 1.66 4.07 -13.97
N LEU A 204 0.93 3.70 -12.91
CA LEU A 204 -0.22 2.83 -13.02
C LEU A 204 -1.45 3.56 -13.59
N ARG A 205 -1.54 4.89 -13.52
CA ARG A 205 -2.65 5.64 -14.16
C ARG A 205 -2.78 5.38 -15.66
N HIS A 206 -1.68 5.14 -16.36
CA HIS A 206 -1.71 4.84 -17.79
C HIS A 206 -1.99 3.35 -18.12
N LYS A 207 -1.90 2.45 -17.13
CA LYS A 207 -2.04 1.00 -17.33
C LYS A 207 -3.26 0.38 -16.60
N MET A 208 -3.49 0.78 -15.35
CA MET A 208 -4.53 0.25 -14.45
C MET A 208 -5.77 1.13 -14.36
N PHE A 209 -5.64 2.42 -14.62
CA PHE A 209 -6.78 3.33 -14.66
C PHE A 209 -7.27 3.51 -16.08
N VAL A 210 -7.38 2.38 -16.82
CA VAL A 210 -8.68 2.16 -17.46
C VAL A 210 -9.65 2.06 -16.29
N LEU A 211 -10.11 3.22 -15.78
CA LEU A 211 -11.33 3.26 -14.99
C LEU A 211 -12.25 2.36 -15.79
N ALA A 212 -12.78 1.30 -15.16
CA ALA A 212 -13.98 0.69 -15.69
C ALA A 212 -14.83 1.87 -16.15
N LYS A 213 -15.37 1.82 -17.38
CA LYS A 213 -16.17 2.90 -18.02
C LYS A 213 -17.33 3.42 -17.16
N ASP A 214 -17.40 2.90 -15.97
CA ASP A 214 -18.38 2.82 -14.95
C ASP A 214 -17.85 3.38 -13.60
N ARG A 215 -18.33 4.58 -13.22
CA ARG A 215 -18.19 5.18 -11.87
C ARG A 215 -18.66 4.24 -10.73
N ARG A 216 -19.41 3.16 -11.03
CA ARG A 216 -19.98 2.18 -10.08
C ARG A 216 -18.91 1.34 -9.35
N THR A 217 -17.71 1.15 -9.93
CA THR A 217 -16.67 0.28 -9.35
C THR A 217 -15.76 1.01 -8.35
N LEU A 218 -15.55 2.31 -8.55
CA LEU A 218 -14.77 3.15 -7.65
C LEU A 218 -15.46 3.31 -6.28
N TRP A 219 -16.79 3.39 -6.24
CA TRP A 219 -17.51 3.56 -4.98
C TRP A 219 -17.44 2.34 -4.05
N ARG A 220 -17.47 1.10 -4.58
CA ARG A 220 -17.24 -0.11 -3.75
C ARG A 220 -15.85 -0.13 -3.12
N ILE A 221 -14.85 0.40 -3.84
CA ILE A 221 -13.48 0.55 -3.34
C ILE A 221 -13.44 1.54 -2.17
N PHE A 222 -14.06 2.72 -2.30
CA PHE A 222 -14.11 3.72 -1.24
C PHE A 222 -14.99 3.32 -0.04
N ALA A 223 -16.10 2.60 -0.26
CA ALA A 223 -16.95 2.10 0.82
C ALA A 223 -16.20 1.11 1.73
N ARG A 224 -15.34 0.24 1.16
CA ARG A 224 -14.47 -0.67 1.92
C ARG A 224 -13.42 0.07 2.75
N SER A 225 -13.00 1.27 2.32
CA SER A 225 -12.13 2.14 3.11
C SER A 225 -12.81 2.65 4.39
N LEU A 226 -14.15 2.61 4.47
CA LEU A 226 -14.89 2.97 5.70
C LEU A 226 -14.62 1.96 6.84
N ALA A 227 -14.43 0.67 6.53
CA ALA A 227 -14.07 -0.31 7.56
C ALA A 227 -12.69 -0.04 8.18
N MET A 228 -11.77 0.57 7.44
CA MET A 228 -10.48 1.02 8.01
C MET A 228 -10.71 2.10 9.07
N LEU A 229 -11.65 3.03 8.84
CA LEU A 229 -12.00 4.05 9.84
C LEU A 229 -12.55 3.42 11.12
N VAL A 230 -13.30 2.31 11.02
CA VAL A 230 -13.79 1.56 12.19
C VAL A 230 -12.63 0.97 12.99
N ILE A 231 -11.59 0.43 12.33
CA ILE A 231 -10.38 -0.06 13.00
C ILE A 231 -9.71 1.08 13.77
N PHE A 232 -9.53 2.25 13.14
CA PHE A 232 -8.92 3.42 13.78
C PHE A 232 -9.77 3.98 14.93
N LEU A 233 -11.08 4.14 14.74
CA LEU A 233 -11.99 4.63 15.79
C LEU A 233 -12.01 3.69 17.00
N GLY A 234 -11.92 2.37 16.77
CA GLY A 234 -11.83 1.37 17.83
C GLY A 234 -10.54 1.43 18.66
N LEU A 235 -9.54 2.24 18.27
CA LEU A 235 -8.35 2.52 19.10
C LEU A 235 -8.59 3.66 20.11
N PHE A 236 -9.54 4.56 19.83
CA PHE A 236 -9.79 5.76 20.64
C PHE A 236 -11.12 5.69 21.41
N ILE A 237 -12.02 4.82 20.99
CA ILE A 237 -13.40 4.74 21.50
C ILE A 237 -13.69 3.29 21.94
N SER A 238 -14.49 3.15 23.00
CA SER A 238 -14.97 1.85 23.50
C SER A 238 -15.72 1.05 22.43
N LYS A 239 -15.57 -0.28 22.46
CA LYS A 239 -16.21 -1.22 21.52
C LYS A 239 -17.73 -1.03 21.44
N GLU A 240 -18.38 -0.73 22.56
CA GLU A 240 -19.83 -0.53 22.68
C GLU A 240 -20.29 0.70 21.87
N ALA A 241 -19.53 1.79 21.94
CA ALA A 241 -19.82 3.00 21.18
C ALA A 241 -19.58 2.80 19.68
N VAL A 242 -18.54 2.05 19.28
CA VAL A 242 -18.33 1.68 17.87
C VAL A 242 -19.49 0.81 17.36
N LEU A 243 -19.93 -0.18 18.15
CA LEU A 243 -21.10 -1.00 17.84
C LEU A 243 -22.38 -0.18 17.70
N LEU A 244 -22.59 0.83 18.56
CA LEU A 244 -23.76 1.70 18.48
C LEU A 244 -23.74 2.54 17.19
N VAL A 245 -22.60 3.11 16.82
CA VAL A 245 -22.45 3.89 15.58
C VAL A 245 -22.67 3.01 14.36
N VAL A 246 -21.96 1.88 14.25
CA VAL A 246 -22.08 0.96 13.10
C VAL A 246 -23.48 0.34 13.05
N GLY A 247 -24.05 -0.04 14.19
CA GLY A 247 -25.40 -0.60 14.29
C GLY A 247 -26.50 0.39 13.91
N SER A 248 -26.36 1.67 14.29
CA SER A 248 -27.29 2.73 13.89
C SER A 248 -27.25 2.98 12.38
N LEU A 249 -26.05 2.99 11.78
CA LEU A 249 -25.88 3.07 10.33
C LEU A 249 -26.49 1.85 9.64
N LEU A 250 -26.20 0.64 10.11
CA LEU A 250 -26.77 -0.59 9.58
C LEU A 250 -28.30 -0.56 9.60
N PHE A 251 -28.90 -0.14 10.71
CA PHE A 251 -30.35 -0.02 10.84
C PHE A 251 -30.93 0.98 9.82
N LEU A 252 -30.29 2.14 9.66
CA LEU A 252 -30.71 3.15 8.68
C LEU A 252 -30.68 2.59 7.25
N PHE A 253 -29.58 1.96 6.83
CA PHE A 253 -29.45 1.38 5.50
C PHE A 253 -30.41 0.21 5.28
N PHE A 254 -30.61 -0.63 6.29
CA PHE A 254 -31.60 -1.71 6.24
C PHE A 254 -33.02 -1.17 6.10
N ALA A 255 -33.38 -0.11 6.85
CA ALA A 255 -34.69 0.54 6.73
C ALA A 255 -34.90 1.13 5.32
N ILE A 256 -33.88 1.76 4.74
CA ILE A 256 -33.92 2.24 3.35
C ILE A 256 -34.14 1.06 2.37
N ASP A 257 -33.46 -0.08 2.58
CA ASP A 257 -33.62 -1.27 1.75
C ASP A 257 -35.02 -1.90 1.86
N VAL A 258 -35.63 -1.92 3.04
CA VAL A 258 -37.01 -2.39 3.21
C VAL A 258 -38.01 -1.41 2.58
N LEU A 259 -37.83 -0.10 2.81
CA LEU A 259 -38.69 0.94 2.26
C LEU A 259 -38.66 0.96 0.73
N ARG A 260 -37.47 0.81 0.12
CA ARG A 260 -37.36 0.80 -1.35
C ARG A 260 -38.01 -0.45 -1.95
N MET A 261 -37.90 -1.61 -1.30
CA MET A 261 -38.57 -2.84 -1.77
C MET A 261 -40.10 -2.76 -1.65
N THR A 262 -40.59 -1.97 -0.70
CA THR A 262 -42.03 -1.79 -0.48
C THR A 262 -42.61 -0.68 -1.36
N ILE A 263 -41.83 0.35 -1.71
CA ILE A 263 -42.28 1.54 -2.43
C ILE A 263 -41.58 1.62 -3.81
N PRO A 264 -42.27 1.25 -4.91
CA PRO A 264 -41.68 1.26 -6.27
C PRO A 264 -41.16 2.64 -6.73
N ARG A 265 -41.77 3.73 -6.22
CA ARG A 265 -41.29 5.11 -6.47
C ARG A 265 -39.94 5.40 -5.84
N LEU A 266 -39.66 4.85 -4.66
CA LEU A 266 -38.38 5.03 -3.98
C LEU A 266 -37.29 4.19 -4.66
N GLU A 267 -37.62 2.97 -5.09
CA GLU A 267 -36.73 2.13 -5.87
C GLU A 267 -36.32 2.80 -7.19
N THR A 268 -37.27 3.39 -7.92
CA THR A 268 -36.99 4.11 -9.18
C THR A 268 -36.17 5.37 -8.99
N VAL A 269 -36.36 6.12 -7.89
CA VAL A 269 -35.54 7.29 -7.57
C VAL A 269 -34.10 6.91 -7.20
N LEU A 270 -33.92 5.86 -6.37
CA LEU A 270 -32.59 5.45 -5.92
C LEU A 270 -31.77 4.74 -7.01
N HIS A 271 -32.43 4.10 -7.98
CA HIS A 271 -31.78 3.57 -9.20
C HIS A 271 -31.67 4.62 -10.31
N GLY A 272 -32.42 5.72 -10.20
CA GLY A 272 -32.36 6.87 -11.09
C GLY A 272 -31.15 7.76 -10.82
N GLU A 273 -30.91 8.72 -11.71
CA GLU A 273 -29.86 9.74 -11.53
C GLU A 273 -30.40 10.86 -10.64
N VAL A 274 -29.98 10.89 -9.38
CA VAL A 274 -30.45 11.90 -8.41
C VAL A 274 -29.72 13.24 -8.61
N LEU A 275 -28.44 13.19 -8.99
CA LEU A 275 -27.55 14.35 -9.13
C LEU A 275 -26.77 14.22 -10.44
N LYS A 276 -27.37 14.63 -11.57
CA LYS A 276 -26.83 14.76 -12.96
C LYS A 276 -25.88 13.66 -13.52
N ASP A 277 -25.51 12.64 -12.74
CA ASP A 277 -24.51 11.59 -13.00
C ASP A 277 -24.29 10.60 -11.81
N VAL A 278 -24.94 10.78 -10.65
CA VAL A 278 -24.77 9.89 -9.47
C VAL A 278 -25.93 8.89 -9.35
N LYS A 279 -25.65 7.61 -9.59
CA LYS A 279 -26.53 6.47 -9.27
C LYS A 279 -26.16 5.89 -7.90
N LEU A 280 -27.14 5.76 -7.00
CA LEU A 280 -26.92 5.28 -5.63
C LEU A 280 -26.84 3.75 -5.53
N LEU A 281 -27.64 3.03 -6.32
CA LEU A 281 -27.79 1.57 -6.27
C LEU A 281 -27.62 0.91 -7.64
N GLN A 282 -27.22 -0.37 -7.64
CA GLN A 282 -27.01 -1.12 -8.88
C GLN A 282 -28.33 -1.70 -9.42
N GLU A 283 -28.50 -1.77 -10.75
CA GLU A 283 -29.64 -2.46 -11.39
C GLU A 283 -29.80 -3.92 -10.93
N GLN A 284 -28.70 -4.59 -10.57
CA GLN A 284 -28.67 -5.96 -10.03
C GLN A 284 -29.16 -6.05 -8.57
N GLU A 285 -29.26 -4.92 -7.88
CA GLU A 285 -29.73 -4.80 -6.49
C GLU A 285 -31.24 -4.47 -6.42
N LYS A 286 -31.93 -4.38 -7.56
CA LYS A 286 -33.39 -4.23 -7.61
C LYS A 286 -34.06 -5.41 -6.91
N GLY A 287 -34.99 -5.11 -6.01
CA GLY A 287 -35.69 -6.10 -5.19
C GLY A 287 -34.81 -6.95 -4.25
N THR A 288 -33.52 -6.65 -4.08
CA THR A 288 -32.61 -7.38 -3.18
C THR A 288 -31.91 -6.45 -2.20
N ILE A 289 -31.35 -6.98 -1.10
CA ILE A 289 -30.65 -6.17 -0.09
C ILE A 289 -29.40 -5.55 -0.72
N SER A 290 -29.09 -4.30 -0.39
CA SER A 290 -27.93 -3.61 -0.96
C SER A 290 -26.61 -4.21 -0.49
N SER A 291 -25.58 -4.06 -1.33
CA SER A 291 -24.21 -4.37 -0.94
C SER A 291 -23.76 -3.58 0.31
N TYR A 292 -24.29 -2.37 0.52
CA TYR A 292 -23.97 -1.53 1.69
C TYR A 292 -24.47 -2.15 2.99
N THR A 293 -25.72 -2.60 3.01
CA THR A 293 -26.32 -3.25 4.17
C THR A 293 -25.59 -4.55 4.50
N ILE A 294 -25.23 -5.35 3.48
CA ILE A 294 -24.49 -6.61 3.68
C ILE A 294 -23.08 -6.36 4.22
N PHE A 295 -22.36 -5.36 3.67
CA PHE A 295 -21.05 -4.97 4.17
C PHE A 295 -21.10 -4.47 5.62
N LEU A 296 -22.03 -3.55 5.94
CA LEU A 296 -22.21 -3.05 7.30
C LEU A 296 -22.61 -4.17 8.26
N LEU A 297 -23.40 -5.15 7.81
CA LEU A 297 -23.74 -6.33 8.58
C LEU A 297 -22.49 -7.18 8.87
N GLY A 298 -21.61 -7.40 7.88
CA GLY A 298 -20.34 -8.10 8.07
C GLY A 298 -19.42 -7.41 9.08
N VAL A 299 -19.31 -6.07 9.00
CA VAL A 299 -18.55 -5.26 9.98
C VAL A 299 -19.18 -5.36 11.37
N PHE A 300 -20.50 -5.19 11.46
CA PHE A 300 -21.23 -5.24 12.72
C PHE A 300 -21.12 -6.61 13.40
N LEU A 301 -21.31 -7.71 12.66
CA LEU A 301 -21.16 -9.06 13.19
C LEU A 301 -19.71 -9.34 13.64
N SER A 302 -18.72 -8.83 12.90
CA SER A 302 -17.31 -8.98 13.32
C SER A 302 -17.01 -8.28 14.64
N LEU A 303 -17.57 -7.10 14.84
CA LEU A 303 -17.47 -6.36 16.09
C LEU A 303 -18.25 -7.08 17.19
N LEU A 304 -19.47 -7.55 16.92
CA LEU A 304 -20.33 -8.14 17.92
C LEU A 304 -19.79 -9.49 18.42
N LEU A 305 -19.36 -10.36 17.50
CA LEU A 305 -19.07 -11.77 17.79
C LEU A 305 -17.64 -12.05 18.26
N PHE A 306 -16.66 -11.23 17.86
CA PHE A 306 -15.24 -11.56 18.03
C PHE A 306 -14.51 -10.62 19.00
N ARG A 307 -13.39 -11.11 19.56
CA ARG A 307 -12.48 -10.28 20.36
C ARG A 307 -11.74 -9.26 19.49
N PRO A 308 -11.30 -8.11 20.03
CA PRO A 308 -10.69 -7.03 19.24
C PRO A 308 -9.56 -7.48 18.30
N PRO A 309 -8.59 -8.34 18.70
CA PRO A 309 -7.54 -8.81 17.79
C PRO A 309 -8.07 -9.52 16.53
N VAL A 310 -9.09 -10.36 16.71
CA VAL A 310 -9.72 -11.11 15.63
C VAL A 310 -10.54 -10.16 14.76
N THR A 311 -11.29 -9.24 15.36
CA THR A 311 -12.06 -8.22 14.63
C THR A 311 -11.15 -7.35 13.76
N TYR A 312 -10.00 -6.89 14.25
CA TYR A 312 -9.08 -6.08 13.45
C TYR A 312 -8.52 -6.86 12.24
N ALA A 313 -8.24 -8.16 12.42
CA ALA A 313 -7.81 -9.03 11.31
C ALA A 313 -8.91 -9.20 10.27
N THR A 314 -10.13 -9.56 10.66
CA THR A 314 -11.23 -9.79 9.72
C THR A 314 -11.62 -8.51 8.97
N LEU A 315 -11.62 -7.36 9.64
CA LEU A 315 -11.87 -6.07 8.99
C LEU A 315 -10.73 -5.67 8.05
N GLY A 316 -9.47 -5.98 8.38
CA GLY A 316 -8.34 -5.79 7.49
C GLY A 316 -8.41 -6.66 6.23
N PHE A 317 -8.78 -7.93 6.38
CA PHE A 317 -9.00 -8.85 5.26
C PHE A 317 -10.12 -8.37 4.34
N LEU A 318 -11.26 -7.97 4.92
CA LEU A 318 -12.41 -7.46 4.18
C LEU A 318 -12.08 -6.15 3.43
N SER A 319 -11.44 -5.20 4.11
CA SER A 319 -11.19 -3.86 3.57
C SER A 319 -10.06 -3.86 2.53
N ILE A 320 -8.83 -4.17 2.95
CA ILE A 320 -7.64 -4.07 2.10
C ILE A 320 -7.60 -5.25 1.12
N GLY A 321 -7.89 -6.46 1.60
CA GLY A 321 -7.91 -7.67 0.78
C GLY A 321 -8.97 -7.55 -0.32
N GLY A 322 -10.21 -7.26 0.06
CA GLY A 322 -11.32 -7.10 -0.89
C GLY A 322 -11.07 -6.00 -1.92
N MET A 323 -10.52 -4.84 -1.51
CA MET A 323 -10.16 -3.76 -2.43
C MET A 323 -9.11 -4.21 -3.45
N THR A 324 -8.04 -4.86 -2.99
CA THR A 324 -6.93 -5.28 -3.85
C THR A 324 -7.36 -6.39 -4.82
N ALA A 325 -8.10 -7.39 -4.32
CA ALA A 325 -8.67 -8.44 -5.15
C ALA A 325 -9.49 -7.86 -6.30
N ARG A 326 -10.33 -6.85 -6.02
CA ARG A 326 -11.16 -6.21 -7.05
C ARG A 326 -10.34 -5.42 -8.06
N ILE A 327 -9.32 -4.67 -7.61
CA ILE A 327 -8.40 -3.96 -8.52
C ILE A 327 -7.71 -4.96 -9.45
N VAL A 328 -7.24 -6.08 -8.90
CA VAL A 328 -6.54 -7.10 -9.68
C VAL A 328 -7.50 -7.83 -10.63
N ASP A 329 -8.71 -8.15 -10.19
CA ASP A 329 -9.75 -8.80 -10.99
C ASP A 329 -10.08 -8.00 -12.26
N ILE A 330 -10.23 -6.68 -12.14
CA ILE A 330 -10.58 -5.80 -13.26
C ILE A 330 -9.44 -5.69 -14.28
N ASN A 331 -8.20 -5.59 -13.81
CA ASN A 331 -7.05 -5.26 -14.65
C ASN A 331 -6.31 -6.50 -15.18
N TYR A 332 -6.32 -7.59 -14.42
CA TYR A 332 -5.52 -8.79 -14.68
C TYR A 332 -6.34 -10.09 -14.61
N GLY A 333 -7.62 -10.03 -14.23
CA GLY A 333 -8.48 -11.20 -14.11
C GLY A 333 -8.67 -11.92 -15.44
N LYS A 334 -8.26 -13.19 -15.48
CA LYS A 334 -8.35 -14.04 -16.69
C LYS A 334 -8.99 -15.39 -16.39
N THR A 335 -8.59 -16.01 -15.28
CA THR A 335 -8.91 -17.42 -15.01
C THR A 335 -9.90 -17.50 -13.86
N ARG A 336 -11.06 -18.14 -14.09
CA ARG A 336 -12.02 -18.42 -13.02
C ARG A 336 -11.79 -19.84 -12.48
N LEU A 337 -11.71 -19.97 -11.15
CA LEU A 337 -11.52 -21.26 -10.48
C LEU A 337 -12.75 -22.15 -10.58
N PHE A 338 -13.95 -21.58 -10.42
CA PHE A 338 -15.21 -22.30 -10.54
C PHE A 338 -16.11 -21.64 -11.60
N LYS A 339 -16.85 -22.44 -12.37
CA LYS A 339 -17.80 -21.94 -13.37
C LYS A 339 -18.84 -20.97 -12.80
N LYS A 340 -19.18 -21.10 -11.52
CA LYS A 340 -20.12 -20.23 -10.79
C LYS A 340 -19.44 -19.18 -9.89
N SER A 341 -18.11 -19.18 -9.76
CA SER A 341 -17.44 -18.19 -8.91
C SER A 341 -17.44 -16.82 -9.57
N LYS A 342 -17.62 -15.80 -8.73
CA LYS A 342 -17.56 -14.38 -9.09
C LYS A 342 -16.11 -13.88 -9.17
N THR A 343 -15.15 -14.60 -8.58
CA THR A 343 -13.75 -14.18 -8.41
C THR A 343 -12.80 -14.94 -9.35
N THR A 344 -11.77 -14.25 -9.82
CA THR A 344 -10.69 -14.87 -10.61
C THR A 344 -9.56 -15.37 -9.71
N LEU A 345 -8.79 -16.35 -10.19
CA LEU A 345 -7.60 -16.86 -9.51
C LEU A 345 -6.61 -15.72 -9.20
N GLN A 346 -6.45 -14.78 -10.14
CA GLN A 346 -5.59 -13.60 -9.96
C GLN A 346 -6.06 -12.74 -8.78
N ALA A 347 -7.38 -12.49 -8.68
CA ALA A 347 -7.97 -11.75 -7.58
C ALA A 347 -7.69 -12.43 -6.23
N SER A 348 -7.90 -13.75 -6.13
CA SER A 348 -7.70 -14.48 -4.89
C SER A 348 -6.24 -14.62 -4.48
N LEU A 349 -5.30 -14.72 -5.42
CA LEU A 349 -3.86 -14.68 -5.11
C LEU A 349 -3.45 -13.32 -4.52
N ALA A 350 -3.95 -12.22 -5.09
CA ALA A 350 -3.71 -10.89 -4.56
C ALA A 350 -4.41 -10.69 -3.20
N PHE A 351 -5.64 -11.20 -3.05
CA PHE A 351 -6.38 -11.21 -1.78
C PHE A 351 -5.57 -11.89 -0.67
N LEU A 352 -5.04 -13.10 -0.94
CA LEU A 352 -4.21 -13.84 0.00
C LEU A 352 -2.96 -13.06 0.38
N GLY A 353 -2.25 -12.49 -0.59
CA GLY A 353 -1.04 -11.69 -0.31
C GLY A 353 -1.31 -10.53 0.64
N VAL A 354 -2.44 -9.83 0.46
CA VAL A 354 -2.84 -8.74 1.36
C VAL A 354 -3.31 -9.25 2.71
N CYS A 355 -4.04 -10.37 2.79
CA CYS A 355 -4.45 -10.93 4.07
C CYS A 355 -3.24 -11.39 4.90
N LEU A 356 -2.23 -12.00 4.25
CA LEU A 356 -0.96 -12.31 4.89
C LEU A 356 -0.25 -11.04 5.38
N SER A 357 -0.38 -9.93 4.65
CA SER A 357 0.15 -8.63 5.07
C SER A 357 -0.53 -8.12 6.33
N VAL A 358 -1.87 -8.15 6.38
CA VAL A 358 -2.64 -7.78 7.57
C VAL A 358 -2.25 -8.65 8.76
N ALA A 359 -2.15 -9.97 8.57
CA ALA A 359 -1.72 -10.89 9.63
C ALA A 359 -0.30 -10.57 10.14
N TYR A 360 0.64 -10.30 9.24
CA TYR A 360 2.01 -9.93 9.59
C TYR A 360 2.08 -8.61 10.36
N PHE A 361 1.35 -7.58 9.91
CA PHE A 361 1.31 -6.27 10.57
C PHE A 361 0.63 -6.31 11.95
N LEU A 362 -0.39 -7.15 12.14
CA LEU A 362 -0.98 -7.36 13.47
C LEU A 362 -0.04 -8.14 14.40
N TRP A 363 0.79 -9.04 13.86
CA TRP A 363 1.77 -9.78 14.63
C TRP A 363 2.94 -8.91 15.10
N ILE A 364 3.53 -8.11 14.21
CA ILE A 364 4.61 -7.18 14.59
C ILE A 364 4.11 -6.11 15.58
N ALA A 365 2.84 -5.69 15.45
CA ALA A 365 2.17 -4.81 16.41
C ALA A 365 1.82 -5.48 17.75
N LYS A 366 2.10 -6.77 17.91
CA LYS A 366 1.77 -7.59 19.10
C LYS A 366 0.26 -7.64 19.42
N ILE A 367 -0.58 -7.47 18.40
CA ILE A 367 -2.05 -7.49 18.54
C ILE A 367 -2.58 -8.93 18.38
N LEU A 368 -2.09 -9.66 17.38
CA LEU A 368 -2.55 -11.02 17.06
C LEU A 368 -1.36 -11.95 16.87
N SER A 369 -1.47 -13.23 17.29
CA SER A 369 -0.42 -14.21 17.00
C SER A 369 -0.31 -14.46 15.50
N LEU A 370 0.92 -14.64 15.00
CA LEU A 370 1.16 -14.85 13.58
C LEU A 370 0.37 -16.05 13.05
N TRP A 371 0.40 -17.17 13.78
CA TRP A 371 -0.27 -18.41 13.39
C TRP A 371 -1.79 -18.26 13.25
N ILE A 372 -2.44 -17.55 14.17
CA ILE A 372 -3.88 -17.29 14.06
C ILE A 372 -4.16 -16.39 12.86
N GLY A 373 -3.35 -15.35 12.64
CA GLY A 373 -3.48 -14.49 11.48
C GLY A 373 -3.30 -15.23 10.15
N LEU A 374 -2.33 -16.16 10.06
CA LEU A 374 -2.10 -16.99 8.88
C LEU A 374 -3.29 -17.92 8.60
N ILE A 375 -3.83 -18.57 9.63
CA ILE A 375 -5.05 -19.40 9.50
C ILE A 375 -6.20 -18.51 9.00
N GLY A 376 -6.38 -17.34 9.61
CA GLY A 376 -7.39 -16.37 9.20
C GLY A 376 -7.27 -15.95 7.74
N ALA A 377 -6.06 -15.66 7.26
CA ALA A 377 -5.80 -15.27 5.88
C ALA A 377 -6.16 -16.39 4.88
N CYS A 378 -5.77 -17.63 5.19
CA CYS A 378 -6.13 -18.80 4.37
C CYS A 378 -7.65 -19.01 4.33
N VAL A 379 -8.31 -18.98 5.49
CA VAL A 379 -9.77 -19.15 5.60
C VAL A 379 -10.52 -18.02 4.88
N ALA A 380 -10.08 -16.77 5.04
CA ALA A 380 -10.65 -15.62 4.36
C ALA A 380 -10.57 -15.78 2.83
N THR A 381 -9.43 -16.25 2.32
CA THR A 381 -9.24 -16.51 0.89
C THR A 381 -10.14 -17.65 0.40
N LEU A 382 -10.30 -18.72 1.19
CA LEU A 382 -11.23 -19.80 0.85
C LEU A 382 -12.68 -19.32 0.83
N ALA A 383 -13.08 -18.48 1.79
CA ALA A 383 -14.41 -17.88 1.85
C ALA A 383 -14.68 -16.96 0.64
N GLU A 384 -13.67 -16.25 0.14
CA GLU A 384 -13.74 -15.40 -1.06
C GLU A 384 -13.81 -16.22 -2.37
N ILE A 385 -13.15 -17.38 -2.42
CA ILE A 385 -13.16 -18.25 -3.61
C ILE A 385 -14.47 -19.04 -3.72
N PHE A 386 -15.02 -19.48 -2.59
CA PHE A 386 -16.08 -20.47 -2.56
C PHE A 386 -17.39 -19.90 -3.14
N PRO A 387 -18.01 -20.55 -4.15
CA PRO A 387 -19.26 -20.09 -4.73
C PRO A 387 -20.43 -20.36 -3.76
N SER A 388 -20.56 -19.48 -2.76
CA SER A 388 -21.65 -19.51 -1.79
C SER A 388 -22.81 -18.60 -2.25
N GLN A 389 -23.99 -18.79 -1.66
CA GLN A 389 -25.12 -17.86 -1.85
C GLN A 389 -24.93 -16.56 -1.06
N LEU A 390 -24.01 -16.55 -0.10
CA LEU A 390 -23.70 -15.39 0.74
C LEU A 390 -22.70 -14.50 0.01
N ASP A 391 -22.84 -13.19 0.18
CA ASP A 391 -21.89 -12.22 -0.36
C ASP A 391 -20.55 -12.31 0.36
N ASP A 392 -19.46 -12.10 -0.39
CA ASP A 392 -18.09 -12.14 0.12
C ASP A 392 -17.87 -11.08 1.22
N ASP A 393 -18.60 -9.95 1.14
CA ASP A 393 -18.56 -8.88 2.13
C ASP A 393 -19.11 -9.33 3.52
N LEU A 394 -19.81 -10.47 3.58
CA LEU A 394 -20.31 -11.10 4.81
C LEU A 394 -19.57 -12.40 5.14
N SER A 395 -19.32 -13.27 4.15
CA SER A 395 -18.73 -14.59 4.36
C SER A 395 -17.29 -14.50 4.86
N VAL A 396 -16.47 -13.64 4.26
CA VAL A 396 -15.05 -13.45 4.61
C VAL A 396 -14.89 -13.10 6.09
N PRO A 397 -15.48 -11.99 6.59
CA PRO A 397 -15.25 -11.59 7.98
C PRO A 397 -15.83 -12.57 9.00
N VAL A 398 -17.00 -13.15 8.74
CA VAL A 398 -17.68 -14.05 9.68
C VAL A 398 -16.99 -15.41 9.76
N VAL A 399 -16.67 -16.02 8.62
CA VAL A 399 -16.07 -17.37 8.58
C VAL A 399 -14.63 -17.34 9.08
N SER A 400 -13.81 -16.38 8.61
CA SER A 400 -12.43 -16.25 9.08
C SER A 400 -12.36 -15.86 10.56
N GLY A 401 -13.25 -14.96 11.01
CA GLY A 401 -13.35 -14.57 12.41
C GLY A 401 -13.76 -15.72 13.33
N ALA A 402 -14.75 -16.52 12.92
CA ALA A 402 -15.21 -17.66 13.71
C ALA A 402 -14.11 -18.70 13.92
N ILE A 403 -13.36 -19.03 12.86
CA ILE A 403 -12.24 -19.98 12.96
C ILE A 403 -11.10 -19.40 13.80
N MET A 404 -10.73 -18.14 13.58
CA MET A 404 -9.69 -17.49 14.38
C MET A 404 -10.06 -17.41 15.87
N GLU A 405 -11.30 -17.01 16.20
CA GLU A 405 -11.79 -16.92 17.58
C GLU A 405 -11.86 -18.31 18.24
N PHE A 406 -12.27 -19.33 17.49
CA PHE A 406 -12.27 -20.71 17.97
C PHE A 406 -10.85 -21.19 18.31
N VAL A 407 -9.89 -21.00 17.40
CA VAL A 407 -8.49 -21.37 17.63
C VAL A 407 -7.89 -20.56 18.78
N LEU A 408 -8.19 -19.26 18.87
CA LEU A 408 -7.73 -18.40 19.96
C LEU A 408 -8.22 -18.93 21.31
N ARG A 409 -9.47 -19.36 21.43
CA ARG A 409 -10.04 -19.95 22.65
C ARG A 409 -9.42 -21.30 23.03
N LEU A 410 -8.86 -22.04 22.08
CA LEU A 410 -8.20 -23.31 22.38
C LEU A 410 -6.79 -23.12 22.99
N ILE A 411 -6.17 -21.97 22.77
CA ILE A 411 -4.80 -21.68 23.19
C ILE A 411 -4.68 -20.66 24.34
N THR A 412 -5.80 -20.04 24.75
CA THR A 412 -5.92 -19.14 25.90
C THR A 412 -6.79 -19.76 26.96
#